data_AF-A0A183LHD2-F1
#
_entry.id   AF-A0A183LHD2-F1
#
_cell.length_a   1.000
_cell.length_b   1.000
_cell.length_c   1.000
_cell.angle_alpha   90.00
_cell.angle_beta   90.00
_cell.angle_gamma   90.00
#
_symmetry.space_group_name_H-M   'P 1'
#
loop_
_entity.id
_entity.type
_entity.pdbx_description
1 polymer ?
#
loop_
_entity_poly.entity_id
_entity_poly.type
_entity_poly.pdbx_seq_one_letter_code
_entity_poly.pdbx_strand_id
1 'polypeptide(L)'
;MTKQKHSTNDLTHFSPVHHHMNLLYQQMSLFIDLKPTLRNEAFTALLCRITSQNLKILGRKSQTRLSFAIRRSLCTKCLVPLQLSGKIRVKKRHIRLSCALCNRQSIISYPINKWRASYSESVLPDSFCCDETIEKSNNE
;
A
#
# COMPACT_ATOMS: atom_id res chain seq x y z
N MET A 1 -3.39 -41.85 11.81
CA MET A 1 -2.87 -40.66 12.51
C MET A 1 -3.45 -39.42 11.83
N THR A 2 -4.37 -38.77 12.50
CA THR A 2 -5.13 -37.59 12.05
C THR A 2 -4.23 -36.36 12.02
N LYS A 3 -4.09 -35.73 10.85
CA LYS A 3 -3.42 -34.43 10.72
C LYS A 3 -4.26 -33.40 11.47
N GLN A 4 -3.71 -32.87 12.57
CA GLN A 4 -4.31 -31.78 13.34
C GLN A 4 -4.59 -30.60 12.40
N LYS A 5 -5.85 -30.18 12.34
CA LYS A 5 -6.22 -28.87 11.81
C LYS A 5 -5.41 -27.84 12.61
N HIS A 6 -4.62 -27.02 11.92
CA HIS A 6 -4.01 -25.87 12.54
C HIS A 6 -5.14 -25.02 13.13
N SER A 7 -5.14 -24.98 14.47
CA SER A 7 -5.74 -23.95 15.29
C SER A 7 -5.71 -22.61 14.55
N THR A 8 -6.87 -21.99 14.41
CA THR A 8 -7.00 -20.58 14.05
C THR A 8 -6.27 -19.76 15.11
N ASN A 9 -4.95 -19.61 14.94
CA ASN A 9 -4.14 -18.72 15.75
C ASN A 9 -4.77 -17.33 15.69
N ASP A 10 -4.98 -16.75 16.86
CA ASP A 10 -5.57 -15.43 17.07
C ASP A 10 -5.05 -14.42 16.04
N LEU A 11 -5.94 -14.03 15.12
CA LEU A 11 -5.71 -13.02 14.07
C LEU A 11 -5.41 -11.61 14.63
N THR A 12 -5.32 -11.48 15.95
CA THR A 12 -5.17 -10.22 16.67
C THR A 12 -3.77 -9.99 17.24
N HIS A 13 -2.88 -11.01 17.24
CA HIS A 13 -1.53 -10.84 17.75
C HIS A 13 -0.56 -10.32 16.68
N PHE A 14 -0.61 -9.01 16.41
CA PHE A 14 0.34 -8.34 15.53
C PHE A 14 1.72 -8.26 16.18
N SER A 15 2.78 -8.62 15.43
CA SER A 15 4.15 -8.42 15.90
C SER A 15 4.38 -6.93 16.22
N PRO A 16 5.12 -6.59 17.30
CA PRO A 16 5.41 -5.21 17.68
C PRO A 16 6.02 -4.37 16.55
N VAL A 17 6.78 -5.01 15.65
CA VAL A 17 7.34 -4.37 14.46
C VAL A 17 6.24 -3.90 13.50
N HIS A 18 5.23 -4.74 13.26
CA HIS A 18 4.11 -4.39 12.39
C HIS A 18 3.25 -3.28 13.00
N HIS A 19 3.07 -3.30 14.32
CA HIS A 19 2.41 -2.22 15.03
C HIS A 19 3.16 -0.89 14.86
N HIS A 20 4.48 -0.88 15.05
CA HIS A 20 5.28 0.33 14.87
C HIS A 20 5.30 0.82 13.40
N MET A 21 5.35 -0.09 12.42
CA MET A 21 5.18 0.27 11.02
C MET A 21 3.82 0.92 10.74
N ASN A 22 2.75 0.40 11.35
CA ASN A 22 1.41 0.97 11.22
C ASN A 22 1.33 2.37 11.84
N LEU A 23 1.91 2.57 13.04
CA LEU A 23 1.96 3.89 13.67
C LEU A 23 2.69 4.93 12.81
N LEU A 24 3.85 4.57 12.25
CA LEU A 24 4.58 5.46 11.33
C LEU A 24 3.74 5.78 10.08
N TYR A 25 3.01 4.80 9.55
CA TYR A 25 2.12 5.02 8.41
C TYR A 25 0.96 5.97 8.76
N GLN A 26 0.30 5.75 9.90
CA GLN A 26 -0.78 6.62 10.40
C GLN A 26 -0.28 8.05 10.66
N GLN A 27 0.89 8.20 11.29
CA GLN A 27 1.51 9.51 11.53
C GLN A 27 1.74 10.26 10.22
N MET A 28 2.21 9.55 9.18
CA MET A 28 2.40 10.12 7.85
C MET A 28 1.07 10.55 7.22
N SER A 29 -0.01 9.76 7.36
CA SER A 29 -1.35 10.17 6.92
C SER A 29 -1.81 11.44 7.62
N LEU A 30 -1.63 11.55 8.95
CA LEU A 30 -1.97 12.76 9.70
C LEU A 30 -1.22 13.99 9.18
N PHE A 31 0.06 13.88 8.84
CA PHE A 31 0.80 14.99 8.24
C PHE A 31 0.21 15.45 6.91
N ILE A 32 -0.25 14.51 6.08
CA ILE A 32 -0.90 14.83 4.80
C ILE A 32 -2.25 15.51 5.06
N ASP A 33 -3.02 15.03 6.02
CA ASP A 33 -4.34 15.57 6.36
C ASP A 33 -4.26 16.97 6.99
N LEU A 34 -3.14 17.29 7.67
CA LEU A 34 -2.85 18.61 8.24
C LEU A 34 -2.27 19.61 7.24
N LYS A 35 -2.00 19.19 5.99
CA LYS A 35 -1.54 20.06 4.91
C LYS A 35 -2.33 21.39 4.76
N PRO A 36 -3.68 21.41 4.71
CA PRO A 36 -4.45 22.65 4.58
C PRO A 36 -4.24 23.61 5.75
N THR A 37 -3.98 23.07 6.95
CA THR A 37 -3.78 23.85 8.18
C THR A 37 -2.38 24.45 8.25
N LEU A 38 -1.36 23.67 7.89
CA LEU A 38 0.05 24.09 7.99
C LEU A 38 0.45 25.10 6.92
N ARG A 39 -0.28 25.18 5.79
CA ARG A 39 -0.01 26.05 4.61
C ARG A 39 1.45 26.01 4.11
N ASN A 40 2.21 24.99 4.50
CA ASN A 40 3.62 24.82 4.15
C ASN A 40 3.84 23.41 3.58
N GLU A 41 3.72 23.31 2.26
CA GLU A 41 3.86 22.04 1.55
C GLU A 41 5.27 21.46 1.67
N ALA A 42 6.30 22.31 1.70
CA ALA A 42 7.68 21.89 1.82
C ALA A 42 7.96 21.25 3.18
N PHE A 43 7.46 21.87 4.25
CA PHE A 43 7.57 21.32 5.61
C PHE A 43 6.81 19.99 5.75
N THR A 44 5.59 19.92 5.22
CA THR A 44 4.79 18.69 5.22
C THR A 44 5.49 17.56 4.46
N ALA A 45 6.07 17.87 3.30
CA ALA A 45 6.84 16.90 2.51
C ALA A 45 8.10 16.42 3.23
N LEU A 46 8.76 17.29 3.98
CA LEU A 46 9.93 16.94 4.80
C LEU A 46 9.55 15.96 5.91
N LEU A 47 8.49 16.25 6.68
CA LEU A 47 7.99 15.35 7.72
C LEU A 47 7.63 13.98 7.15
N CYS A 48 6.86 13.95 6.06
CA CYS A 48 6.48 12.70 5.40
C CYS A 48 7.69 11.92 4.90
N ARG A 49 8.71 12.61 4.36
CA ARG A 49 9.95 11.97 3.89
C ARG A 49 10.71 11.32 5.04
N ILE A 50 10.87 12.01 6.17
CA ILE A 50 11.54 11.48 7.36
C ILE A 50 10.81 10.25 7.87
N THR A 51 9.49 10.33 8.02
CA THR A 51 8.68 9.19 8.48
C THR A 51 8.76 8.00 7.53
N SER A 52 8.73 8.25 6.22
CA SER A 52 8.88 7.19 5.20
C SER A 52 10.28 6.56 5.21
N GLN A 53 11.32 7.34 5.50
CA GLN A 53 12.68 6.82 5.70
C GLN A 53 12.74 5.94 6.94
N ASN A 54 12.16 6.37 8.06
CA ASN A 54 12.09 5.57 9.28
C ASN A 54 11.36 4.25 9.05
N LEU A 55 10.24 4.28 8.33
CA LEU A 55 9.49 3.09 7.95
C LEU A 55 10.33 2.09 7.13
N LYS A 56 11.07 2.61 6.14
CA LYS A 56 12.00 1.80 5.32
C LYS A 56 13.17 1.24 6.13
N ILE A 57 13.75 2.04 7.03
CA ILE A 57 14.85 1.62 7.91
C ILE A 57 14.37 0.52 8.86
N LEU A 58 13.20 0.71 9.48
CA LEU A 58 12.61 -0.28 10.37
C LEU A 58 12.39 -1.61 9.64
N GLY A 59 11.80 -1.59 8.44
CA GLY A 59 11.61 -2.81 7.65
C GLY A 59 12.92 -3.51 7.27
N ARG A 60 13.98 -2.75 6.96
CA ARG A 60 15.30 -3.33 6.72
C ARG A 60 15.91 -3.95 7.98
N LYS A 61 15.88 -3.23 9.11
CA LYS A 61 16.48 -3.70 10.38
C LYS A 61 15.76 -4.92 10.96
N SER A 62 14.45 -4.95 10.84
CA SER A 62 13.60 -6.06 11.32
C SER A 62 13.42 -7.18 10.31
N GLN A 63 14.07 -7.10 9.14
CA GLN A 63 13.87 -8.02 8.01
C GLN A 63 12.39 -8.20 7.60
N THR A 64 11.56 -7.21 7.91
CA THR A 64 10.12 -7.22 7.66
C THR A 64 9.80 -6.42 6.41
N ARG A 65 9.08 -7.05 5.48
CA ARG A 65 8.67 -6.39 4.23
C ARG A 65 7.53 -5.43 4.52
N LEU A 66 7.61 -4.22 3.96
CA LEU A 66 6.49 -3.30 3.94
C LEU A 66 5.32 -3.90 3.15
N SER A 67 4.10 -3.64 3.61
CA SER A 67 2.90 -4.02 2.88
C SER A 67 2.93 -3.44 1.46
N PHE A 68 2.26 -4.13 0.55
CA PHE A 68 2.24 -3.69 -0.85
C PHE A 68 1.57 -2.33 -1.02
N ALA A 69 0.49 -2.09 -0.28
CA ALA A 69 -0.21 -0.81 -0.23
C ALA A 69 0.74 0.34 0.16
N ILE A 70 1.50 0.18 1.24
CA ILE A 70 2.48 1.17 1.70
C ILE A 70 3.56 1.40 0.64
N ARG A 71 4.11 0.33 0.05
CA ARG A 71 5.16 0.48 -0.98
C ARG A 71 4.67 1.21 -2.22
N ARG A 72 3.40 1.05 -2.60
CA ARG A 72 2.80 1.72 -3.75
C ARG A 72 2.36 3.15 -3.46
N SER A 73 2.06 3.48 -2.21
CA SER A 73 1.68 4.84 -1.82
C SER A 73 2.89 5.79 -1.72
N LEU A 74 4.11 5.26 -1.67
CA LEU A 74 5.36 6.04 -1.61
C LEU A 74 6.05 6.18 -2.96
N CYS A 75 6.69 7.33 -3.19
CA CYS A 75 7.58 7.48 -4.34
C CYS A 75 8.80 6.56 -4.21
N THR A 76 9.11 5.80 -5.26
CA THR A 76 10.24 4.85 -5.28
C THR A 76 11.61 5.52 -5.16
N LYS A 77 11.73 6.82 -5.47
CA LYS A 77 12.98 7.58 -5.39
C LYS A 77 13.08 8.41 -4.12
N CYS A 78 12.21 9.41 -3.95
CA CYS A 78 12.29 10.34 -2.83
C CYS A 78 11.57 9.89 -1.56
N LEU A 79 10.82 8.77 -1.61
CA LEU A 79 10.03 8.22 -0.52
C LEU A 79 8.90 9.13 0.00
N VAL A 80 8.62 10.26 -0.65
CA VAL A 80 7.46 11.09 -0.29
C VAL A 80 6.17 10.38 -0.73
N PRO A 81 5.09 10.44 0.07
CA PRO A 81 3.77 9.97 -0.31
C PRO A 81 3.29 10.56 -1.64
N LEU A 82 2.73 9.69 -2.45
CA LEU A 82 2.15 10.03 -3.75
C LEU A 82 0.77 10.65 -3.58
N GLN A 83 0.13 10.54 -2.43
CA GLN A 83 -1.03 11.36 -2.10
C GLN A 83 -0.67 12.85 -2.00
N LEU A 84 0.54 13.18 -1.52
CA LEU A 84 1.01 14.56 -1.41
C LEU A 84 1.56 15.10 -2.73
N SER A 85 2.27 14.26 -3.49
CA SER A 85 3.10 14.69 -4.62
C SER A 85 2.79 13.99 -5.94
N GLY A 86 1.91 12.99 -5.94
CA GLY A 86 1.64 12.13 -7.07
C GLY A 86 0.65 12.73 -8.05
N LYS A 87 0.91 12.52 -9.33
CA LYS A 87 -0.07 12.67 -10.41
C LYS A 87 -0.29 11.30 -11.04
N ILE A 88 -1.54 10.89 -11.12
CA ILE A 88 -1.95 9.61 -11.69
C ILE A 88 -2.60 9.88 -13.04
N ARG A 89 -2.13 9.19 -14.08
CA ARG A 89 -2.76 9.17 -15.41
C ARG A 89 -3.06 7.75 -15.80
N VAL A 90 -4.34 7.42 -15.85
CA VAL A 90 -4.81 6.14 -16.35
C VAL A 90 -4.76 6.16 -17.88
N LYS A 91 -4.16 5.14 -18.48
CA LYS A 91 -4.15 4.86 -19.91
C LYS A 91 -4.74 3.47 -20.12
N LYS A 92 -5.16 3.17 -21.35
CA LYS A 92 -5.87 1.94 -21.72
C LYS A 92 -5.22 0.63 -21.24
N ARG A 93 -3.90 0.59 -21.06
CA ARG A 93 -3.14 -0.62 -20.70
C ARG A 93 -2.25 -0.47 -19.46
N HIS A 94 -2.21 0.73 -18.89
CA HIS A 94 -1.28 1.04 -17.80
C HIS A 94 -1.67 2.30 -17.04
N ILE A 95 -1.25 2.37 -15.80
CA ILE A 95 -1.32 3.57 -14.96
C ILE A 95 0.07 4.20 -14.95
N ARG A 96 0.17 5.46 -15.39
CA ARG A 96 1.38 6.27 -15.19
C ARG A 96 1.24 7.01 -13.88
N LEU A 97 2.24 6.86 -13.03
CA LEU A 97 2.31 7.54 -11.76
C LEU A 97 3.59 8.37 -11.73
N SER A 98 3.46 9.66 -11.42
CA SER A 98 4.60 10.60 -11.42
C SER A 98 4.64 11.40 -10.13
N CYS A 99 5.81 11.54 -9.53
CA CYS A 99 6.02 12.39 -8.36
C CYS A 99 6.44 13.80 -8.81
N ALA A 100 5.67 14.82 -8.45
CA ALA A 100 5.93 16.22 -8.79
C ALA A 100 7.16 16.81 -8.07
N LEU A 101 7.57 16.24 -6.93
CA LEU A 101 8.72 16.75 -6.16
C LEU A 101 10.07 16.31 -6.72
N CYS A 102 10.16 15.10 -7.27
CA CYS A 102 11.43 14.55 -7.77
C CYS A 102 11.40 14.12 -9.24
N ASN A 103 10.28 14.38 -9.92
CA ASN A 103 10.01 14.04 -11.32
C ASN A 103 10.17 12.55 -11.67
N ARG A 104 10.23 11.67 -10.67
CA ARG A 104 10.28 10.22 -10.88
C ARG A 104 8.93 9.74 -11.42
N GLN A 105 8.99 8.92 -12.46
CA GLN A 105 7.83 8.24 -13.03
C GLN A 105 7.92 6.74 -12.79
N SER A 106 6.76 6.12 -12.60
CA SER A 106 6.57 4.68 -12.60
C SER A 106 5.37 4.33 -13.48
N ILE A 107 5.44 3.16 -14.11
CA ILE A 107 4.38 2.62 -14.96
C ILE A 107 3.92 1.32 -14.32
N ILE A 108 2.61 1.22 -14.11
CA ILE A 108 1.95 0.02 -13.63
C ILE A 108 1.13 -0.51 -14.79
N SER A 109 1.60 -1.58 -15.43
CA SER A 109 0.84 -2.25 -16.49
C SER A 109 -0.23 -3.16 -15.89
N TYR A 110 -1.40 -3.24 -16.53
CA TYR A 110 -2.41 -4.25 -16.22
C TYR A 110 -2.85 -4.95 -17.51
N PRO A 111 -2.93 -6.29 -17.54
CA PRO A 111 -3.30 -7.04 -18.75
C PRO A 111 -4.78 -6.83 -19.08
N ILE A 112 -5.09 -6.71 -20.37
CA ILE A 112 -6.40 -6.25 -20.89
C ILE A 112 -7.56 -7.19 -20.55
N ASN A 113 -7.30 -8.47 -20.25
CA ASN A 113 -8.36 -9.48 -20.12
C ASN A 113 -8.22 -10.41 -18.90
N LYS A 114 -7.33 -10.10 -17.95
CA LYS A 114 -7.17 -10.90 -16.72
C LYS A 114 -6.78 -9.99 -15.57
N TRP A 115 -7.75 -9.36 -14.91
CA TRP A 115 -7.45 -8.81 -13.59
C TRP A 115 -6.93 -9.97 -12.74
N ARG A 116 -5.72 -9.82 -12.21
CA ARG A 116 -5.11 -10.77 -11.28
C ARG A 116 -4.65 -9.98 -10.09
N ALA A 117 -5.23 -10.28 -8.93
CA ALA A 117 -4.69 -9.84 -7.66
C ALA A 117 -3.19 -10.20 -7.61
N SER A 118 -2.35 -9.26 -7.19
CA SER A 118 -0.99 -9.61 -6.79
C SER A 118 -1.06 -10.60 -5.62
N TYR A 119 -0.02 -11.42 -5.40
CA TYR A 119 0.00 -12.39 -4.30
C TYR A 119 -0.36 -11.78 -2.94
N SER A 120 0.04 -10.53 -2.69
CA SER A 120 -0.32 -9.82 -1.45
C SER A 120 -1.78 -9.38 -1.40
N GLU A 121 -2.40 -9.12 -2.54
CA GLU A 121 -3.82 -8.77 -2.64
C GLU A 121 -4.70 -10.03 -2.57
N SER A 122 -4.25 -11.18 -3.09
CA SER A 122 -5.00 -12.45 -3.10
C SER A 122 -5.10 -13.16 -1.74
N VAL A 123 -4.42 -12.63 -0.71
CA VAL A 123 -4.46 -13.16 0.66
C VAL A 123 -5.32 -12.26 1.56
N LEU A 124 -5.86 -11.16 1.04
CA LEU A 124 -6.77 -10.30 1.77
C LEU A 124 -8.17 -10.94 1.87
N PRO A 125 -8.90 -10.74 2.98
CA PRO A 125 -10.25 -11.29 3.15
C PRO A 125 -11.20 -10.92 1.99
N ASP A 126 -11.06 -9.70 1.47
CA ASP A 126 -11.92 -9.16 0.42
C ASP A 126 -11.58 -9.69 -0.99
N SER A 127 -10.50 -10.47 -1.12
CA SER A 127 -10.04 -10.97 -2.41
C SER A 127 -10.82 -12.16 -2.96
N PHE A 128 -11.68 -12.76 -2.14
CA PHE A 128 -12.56 -13.87 -2.52
C PHE A 128 -13.90 -13.43 -3.14
N CYS A 129 -14.15 -12.13 -3.28
CA CYS A 129 -15.45 -11.59 -3.70
C CYS A 129 -15.86 -11.82 -5.18
N CYS A 130 -15.10 -12.59 -5.98
CA CYS A 130 -15.37 -12.68 -7.43
C CYS A 130 -15.78 -14.06 -7.95
N ASP A 131 -15.74 -15.13 -7.16
CA ASP A 131 -16.05 -16.47 -7.67
C ASP A 131 -17.51 -16.91 -7.45
N GLU A 132 -18.25 -16.33 -6.49
CA GLU A 132 -19.60 -16.84 -6.14
C GLU A 132 -20.78 -16.20 -6.90
N THR A 133 -20.58 -15.08 -7.59
CA THR A 133 -21.70 -14.36 -8.26
C THR A 133 -21.89 -14.70 -9.73
N ILE A 134 -20.94 -15.40 -10.38
CA ILE A 134 -21.04 -15.76 -11.80
C ILE A 134 -21.83 -17.08 -12.01
N GLU A 135 -21.85 -17.98 -11.02
CA GLU A 135 -22.57 -19.26 -11.16
C GLU A 135 -24.09 -19.14 -10.92
N LYS A 136 -24.58 -18.03 -10.33
CA LYS A 136 -26.02 -17.85 -10.06
C LYS A 136 -26.80 -17.09 -11.13
N SER A 137 -26.14 -16.43 -12.09
CA SER A 137 -26.83 -15.69 -13.16
C SER A 137 -27.03 -16.48 -14.45
N ASN A 138 -26.57 -17.73 -14.51
CA ASN A 138 -26.70 -18.59 -15.70
C ASN A 138 -27.73 -19.71 -15.53
N ASN A 139 -28.47 -19.73 -14.42
CA ASN A 139 -29.46 -20.76 -14.08
C ASN A 139 -30.84 -20.20 -13.67
N GLU A 140 -31.22 -19.01 -14.13
CA GLU A 140 -32.61 -18.52 -14.10
C GLU A 140 -33.04 -18.01 -15.49
#